data_AF-A0A286B027-F1
#
_entry.id   AF-A0A286B027-F1
#
_cell.length_a   1.000
_cell.length_b   1.000
_cell.length_c   1.000
_cell.angle_alpha   90.00
_cell.angle_beta   90.00
_cell.angle_gamma   90.00
#
_symmetry.space_group_name_H-M   'P 1'
#
loop_
_entity.id
_entity.type
_entity.pdbx_description
1 polymer ?
#
loop_
_entity_poly.entity_id
_entity_poly.type
_entity_poly.pdbx_seq_one_letter_code
_entity_poly.pdbx_strand_id
1 'polypeptide(L)'
;MTITPNHALPIDHFLDLVSDTLVNSYCFRSTGRVTATIGKKNGPLAGPLFNYRVVSDDSIEIIHSDGRIERWTGIRVEGGLLHVERDGQLQTFTIRKPAP
;
A
#
# COMPACT_ATOMS: atom_id res chain seq x y z
N MET A 1 -18.94 11.43 19.88
CA MET A 1 -18.97 10.80 18.55
C MET A 1 -17.61 11.01 17.92
N THR A 2 -16.75 9.99 17.93
CA THR A 2 -15.48 10.01 17.23
C THR A 2 -15.77 9.72 15.77
N ILE A 3 -15.75 10.76 14.94
CA ILE A 3 -15.68 10.62 13.48
C ILE A 3 -14.35 9.93 13.19
N THR A 4 -14.38 8.62 12.96
CA THR A 4 -13.25 7.93 12.35
C THR A 4 -13.05 8.59 10.99
N PRO A 5 -11.91 9.23 10.69
CA PRO A 5 -11.66 9.66 9.33
C PRO A 5 -11.76 8.41 8.46
N ASN A 6 -12.66 8.44 7.48
CA ASN A 6 -12.78 7.40 6.46
C ASN A 6 -11.53 7.46 5.58
N HIS A 7 -10.39 7.07 6.14
CA HIS A 7 -9.15 7.00 5.42
C HIS A 7 -9.30 5.88 4.39
N ALA A 8 -9.17 6.21 3.10
CA ALA A 8 -9.49 5.30 2.01
C ALA A 8 -8.56 4.08 1.94
N LEU A 9 -7.44 4.09 2.65
CA LEU A 9 -6.48 2.98 2.66
C LEU A 9 -7.05 1.74 3.38
N PRO A 10 -7.13 0.58 2.70
CA PRO A 10 -7.58 -0.66 3.33
C PRO A 10 -6.53 -1.19 4.32
N ILE A 11 -6.78 -0.98 5.61
CA ILE A 11 -5.95 -1.50 6.71
C ILE A 11 -6.23 -2.98 6.93
N ASP A 12 -5.20 -3.75 7.26
CA ASP A 12 -5.24 -5.19 7.50
C ASP A 12 -5.77 -6.00 6.30
N HIS A 13 -5.57 -5.48 5.10
CA HIS A 13 -5.79 -6.17 3.82
C HIS A 13 -4.48 -6.22 3.03
N PHE A 14 -4.34 -7.23 2.18
CA PHE A 14 -3.28 -7.28 1.18
C PHE A 14 -3.69 -6.47 -0.05
N LEU A 15 -2.75 -5.67 -0.54
CA LEU A 15 -2.88 -4.82 -1.71
C LEU A 15 -1.88 -5.32 -2.73
N ASP A 16 -2.35 -6.06 -3.73
CA ASP A 16 -1.49 -6.67 -4.74
C ASP A 16 -1.56 -5.89 -6.04
N LEU A 17 -0.41 -5.40 -6.49
CA LEU A 17 -0.27 -4.62 -7.70
C LEU A 17 -0.79 -5.40 -8.90
N VAL A 18 -1.68 -4.77 -9.66
CA VAL A 18 -2.09 -5.24 -10.97
C VAL A 18 -0.96 -4.93 -11.95
N SER A 19 -0.10 -5.93 -12.19
CA SER A 19 1.01 -5.83 -13.13
C SER A 19 1.27 -7.17 -13.78
N ASP A 20 1.69 -7.16 -15.04
CA ASP A 20 2.09 -8.37 -15.76
C ASP A 20 3.51 -8.83 -15.39
N THR A 21 4.36 -7.93 -14.91
CA THR A 21 5.80 -8.19 -14.75
C THR A 21 6.30 -8.05 -13.32
N LEU A 22 5.68 -7.17 -12.52
CA LEU A 22 6.10 -6.88 -11.16
C LEU A 22 5.29 -7.67 -10.14
N VAL A 23 5.92 -7.95 -9.00
CA VAL A 23 5.26 -8.44 -7.79
C VAL A 23 5.45 -7.37 -6.73
N ASN A 24 4.37 -6.64 -6.44
CA ASN A 24 4.33 -5.67 -5.35
C ASN A 24 3.07 -5.96 -4.54
N SER A 25 3.23 -6.50 -3.34
CA SER A 25 2.15 -6.74 -2.39
C SER A 25 2.41 -5.93 -1.14
N TYR A 26 1.42 -5.22 -0.62
CA TYR A 26 1.53 -4.41 0.59
C TYR A 26 0.41 -4.77 1.56
N CYS A 27 0.71 -4.84 2.85
CA CYS A 27 -0.31 -4.92 3.89
C CYS A 27 -0.02 -3.88 4.96
N PHE A 28 -0.88 -2.87 5.01
CA PHE A 28 -0.83 -1.78 5.98
C PHE A 28 -1.49 -2.22 7.27
N ARG A 29 -0.79 -2.06 8.39
CA ARG A 29 -1.25 -2.47 9.72
C ARG A 29 -1.63 -1.24 10.52
N SER A 30 -2.69 -1.36 11.31
CA SER A 30 -3.13 -0.31 12.26
C SER A 30 -2.03 0.15 13.23
N THR A 31 -0.98 -0.66 13.42
CA THR A 31 0.22 -0.33 14.21
C THR A 31 1.18 0.66 13.54
N GLY A 32 0.87 1.19 12.35
CA GLY A 32 1.77 2.08 11.61
C GLY A 32 2.90 1.36 10.86
N ARG A 33 2.77 0.04 10.63
CA ARG A 33 3.75 -0.76 9.88
C ARG A 33 3.19 -1.23 8.55
N VAL A 34 4.07 -1.46 7.58
CA VAL A 34 3.72 -2.05 6.28
C VAL A 34 4.61 -3.25 6.03
N THR A 35 4.02 -4.43 5.95
CA THR A 35 4.71 -5.60 5.39
C THR A 35 4.55 -5.56 3.88
N ALA A 36 5.64 -5.73 3.14
CA ALA A 36 5.57 -5.77 1.68
C ALA A 36 6.28 -7.00 1.11
N THR A 37 5.90 -7.38 -0.11
CA THR A 37 6.64 -8.30 -0.98
C THR A 37 6.90 -7.59 -2.29
N ILE A 38 8.17 -7.38 -2.65
CA ILE A 38 8.59 -6.54 -3.78
C ILE A 38 9.55 -7.34 -4.67
N GLY A 39 9.35 -7.30 -5.98
CA GLY A 39 10.24 -7.93 -6.95
C GLY A 39 9.62 -8.08 -8.33
N LYS A 40 10.08 -9.09 -9.08
CA LYS A 40 9.59 -9.43 -10.41
C LYS A 40 8.92 -10.80 -10.40
N LYS A 41 7.92 -11.01 -11.25
CA LYS A 41 7.36 -12.36 -11.46
C LYS A 41 8.46 -13.30 -11.94
N ASN A 42 8.54 -14.48 -11.35
CA ASN A 42 9.59 -15.49 -11.59
C ASN A 42 11.03 -14.99 -11.32
N GLY A 43 11.18 -13.88 -10.60
CA GLY A 43 12.46 -13.32 -10.21
C GLY A 43 12.65 -13.33 -8.70
N PRO A 44 13.76 -12.74 -8.22
CA PRO A 44 13.98 -12.58 -6.78
C PRO A 44 12.88 -11.69 -6.18
N LEU A 45 12.47 -12.07 -4.96
CA LEU A 45 11.51 -11.35 -4.14
C LEU A 45 12.19 -10.90 -2.85
N ALA A 46 11.85 -9.70 -2.40
CA ALA A 46 12.24 -9.17 -1.10
C ALA A 46 10.99 -8.99 -0.23
N GLY A 47 11.11 -9.27 1.07
CA GLY A 47 10.04 -9.10 2.06
C GLY A 47 10.32 -7.99 3.08
N PRO A 48 10.43 -6.71 2.67
CA PRO A 48 10.77 -5.65 3.61
C PRO A 48 9.62 -5.30 4.54
N LEU A 49 9.99 -4.75 5.71
CA LEU A 49 9.09 -4.19 6.69
C LEU A 49 9.35 -2.69 6.81
N PHE A 50 8.33 -1.89 6.54
CA PHE A 50 8.40 -0.43 6.56
C PHE A 50 7.58 0.15 7.71
N ASN A 51 7.83 1.41 8.01
CA ASN A 51 6.88 2.25 8.74
C ASN A 51 6.05 3.05 7.73
N TYR A 52 4.85 3.44 8.10
CA TYR A 52 4.09 4.44 7.34
C TYR A 52 3.39 5.42 8.26
N ARG A 53 3.02 6.56 7.68
CA ARG A 53 2.14 7.52 8.33
C ARG A 53 1.11 8.04 7.34
N VAL A 54 -0.06 8.37 7.88
CA VAL A 54 -1.10 9.08 7.15
C VAL A 54 -0.72 10.56 7.13
N VAL A 55 -0.75 11.17 5.94
CA VAL A 55 -0.48 12.60 5.77
C VAL A 55 -1.77 13.40 5.55
N SER A 56 -2.69 12.84 4.77
CA SER A 56 -4.06 13.35 4.58
C SER A 56 -5.03 12.19 4.38
N ASP A 57 -6.31 12.49 4.22
CA ASP A 57 -7.35 11.47 4.00
C ASP A 57 -7.08 10.59 2.76
N ASP A 58 -6.39 11.14 1.77
CA ASP A 58 -6.07 10.52 0.48
C ASP A 58 -4.56 10.35 0.22
N SER A 59 -3.71 10.56 1.24
CA SER A 59 -2.27 10.40 1.08
C SER A 59 -1.54 9.80 2.28
N ILE A 60 -0.52 9.01 1.98
CA ILE A 60 0.37 8.38 2.95
C ILE A 60 1.83 8.52 2.55
N GLU A 61 2.69 8.32 3.52
CA GLU A 61 4.14 8.18 3.33
C GLU A 61 4.60 6.85 3.88
N ILE A 62 5.35 6.10 3.07
CA ILE A 62 6.05 4.87 3.45
C ILE A 62 7.51 5.23 3.67
N ILE A 63 8.01 4.93 4.86
CA ILE A 63 9.37 5.24 5.30
C ILE A 63 10.20 3.96 5.21
N HIS A 64 11.13 3.96 4.27
CA HIS A 64 12.06 2.86 4.03
C HIS A 64 13.16 2.84 5.10
N SER A 65 13.80 1.68 5.30
CA SER A 65 14.84 1.51 6.32
C SER A 65 16.10 2.36 6.07
N ASP A 66 16.33 2.76 4.83
CA ASP A 66 17.41 3.67 4.41
C ASP A 66 17.06 5.16 4.59
N GLY A 67 15.86 5.46 5.11
CA GLY A 67 15.37 6.83 5.28
C GLY A 67 14.68 7.40 4.05
N ARG A 68 14.62 6.69 2.92
CA ARG A 68 13.84 7.13 1.75
C ARG A 68 12.36 7.17 2.09
N ILE A 69 11.70 8.24 1.68
CA ILE A 69 10.26 8.42 1.84
C ILE A 69 9.62 8.23 0.46
N GLU A 70 8.72 7.25 0.38
CA GLU A 70 7.87 7.01 -0.78
C GLU A 70 6.49 7.55 -0.48
N ARG A 71 5.94 8.39 -1.37
CA ARG A 71 4.64 9.05 -1.14
C ARG A 71 3.58 8.48 -2.07
N TRP A 72 2.43 8.12 -1.50
CA TRP A 72 1.24 7.73 -2.24
C TRP A 72 0.18 8.81 -2.07
N THR A 73 -0.41 9.26 -3.17
CA THR A 73 -1.42 10.32 -3.20
C THR A 73 -2.64 9.92 -4.03
N GLY A 74 -3.74 10.65 -3.86
CA GLY A 74 -4.96 10.40 -4.62
C GLY A 74 -5.56 9.02 -4.36
N ILE A 75 -5.41 8.51 -3.13
CA ILE A 75 -5.85 7.16 -2.75
C ILE A 75 -7.37 7.07 -2.86
N ARG A 76 -7.85 6.14 -3.70
CA ARG A 76 -9.28 5.90 -3.94
C ARG A 76 -9.57 4.41 -4.00
N VAL A 77 -10.70 4.00 -3.42
CA VAL A 77 -11.16 2.61 -3.46
C VAL A 77 -12.42 2.52 -4.31
N GLU A 78 -12.38 1.69 -5.35
CA GLU A 78 -13.49 1.47 -6.27
C GLU A 78 -13.58 -0.02 -6.62
N GLY A 79 -14.74 -0.64 -6.40
CA GLY A 79 -14.99 -2.02 -6.86
C GLY A 79 -14.01 -3.09 -6.33
N GLY A 80 -13.43 -2.92 -5.13
CA GLY A 80 -12.42 -3.85 -4.59
C GLY A 80 -10.99 -3.61 -5.11
N LEU A 81 -10.79 -2.52 -5.85
CA LEU A 81 -9.49 -2.03 -6.27
C LEU A 81 -9.11 -0.79 -5.47
N LEU A 82 -7.81 -0.60 -5.29
CA LEU A 82 -7.20 0.61 -4.77
C LEU A 82 -6.44 1.29 -5.91
N HIS A 83 -6.77 2.53 -6.20
CA HIS A 83 -6.08 3.39 -7.15
C HIS A 83 -5.25 4.41 -6.38
N VAL A 84 -3.98 4.55 -6.75
CA VAL A 84 -3.05 5.50 -6.12
C VAL A 84 -2.12 6.09 -7.17
N GLU A 85 -1.64 7.30 -6.92
CA GLU A 85 -0.46 7.83 -7.60
C GLU A 85 0.76 7.60 -6.71
N ARG A 86 1.76 6.91 -7.25
CA ARG A 86 3.05 6.64 -6.60
C ARG A 86 4.17 7.19 -7.48
N ASP A 87 4.96 8.10 -6.93
CA ASP A 87 6.09 8.73 -7.64
C ASP A 87 5.70 9.26 -9.03
N GLY A 88 4.50 9.85 -9.16
CA GLY A 88 3.97 10.40 -10.41
C GLY A 88 3.36 9.36 -11.37
N GLN A 89 3.30 8.09 -10.98
CA GLN A 89 2.69 7.02 -11.77
C GLN A 89 1.43 6.49 -11.12
N LEU A 90 0.34 6.42 -11.89
CA LEU A 90 -0.89 5.77 -11.46
C LEU A 90 -0.69 4.26 -11.37
N GLN A 91 -1.01 3.69 -10.22
CA GLN A 91 -0.95 2.26 -9.95
C GLN A 91 -2.27 1.78 -9.38
N THR A 92 -2.63 0.55 -9.75
CA THR A 92 -3.85 -0.10 -9.29
C THR A 92 -3.48 -1.37 -8.53
N PHE A 93 -4.09 -1.56 -7.37
CA PHE A 93 -3.92 -2.74 -6.52
C PHE A 93 -5.26 -3.44 -6.34
N THR A 94 -5.25 -4.76 -6.34
CA THR A 94 -6.40 -5.56 -5.87
C THR A 94 -6.39 -5.62 -4.36
N ILE A 95 -7.56 -5.51 -3.74
CA ILE A 95 -7.72 -5.61 -2.28
C ILE A 95 -8.10 -7.05 -1.94
N ARG A 96 -7.25 -7.75 -1.21
CA ARG A 96 -7.49 -9.12 -0.74
C ARG A 96 -7.51 -9.18 0.78
N LYS A 97 -8.48 -9.90 1.35
CA LYS A 97 -8.49 -10.18 2.79
C LYS A 97 -7.32 -11.11 3.15
N PRO A 98 -6.73 -10.98 4.34
CA PRO A 98 -5.87 -12.01 4.89
C PRO A 98 -6.63 -13.34 4.93
N ALA A 99 -5.95 -14.45 4.66
CA ALA A 99 -6.56 -15.77 4.88
C ALA A 99 -6.96 -15.91 6.36
N PRO A 100 -8.12 -16.56 6.66
CA PRO A 100 -8.56 -16.80 8.03
C PRO A 100 -7.60 -17.65 8.85
#